data_AF-A0A7C6XRF0-F1
#
_entry.id   AF-A0A7C6XRF0-F1
#
_cell.length_a   1.000
_cell.length_b   1.000
_cell.length_c   1.000
_cell.angle_alpha   90.00
_cell.angle_beta   90.00
_cell.angle_gamma   90.00
#
_symmetry.space_group_name_H-M   'P 1'
#
loop_
_entity.id
_entity.type
_entity.pdbx_description
1 polymer ?
#
loop_
_entity_poly.entity_id
_entity_poly.type
_entity_poly.pdbx_seq_one_letter_code
_entity_poly.pdbx_strand_id
1 'polypeptide(L)'
;DWPDNCRDGYAFNLSEGRIAEGTHSVINAYYVGAVKAMNRLAGITGRPPYRDAEPLAAAYRENFFDRENRRFTDIPMKADAAGVRHSALPSNSFALCFGLCPDAETEENIISMIMSRPATDMAFFGTFAALIGLKRLGREEYIIKLLKNEGRWLRMMNEGADVTYEAWGRDVKWNTSLFHLCYTYPILFLCDWGMEQALN
;
A
#
# COMPACT_ATOMS: atom_id res chain seq x y z
N ASP A 1 6.57 10.63 -5.40
CA ASP A 1 6.25 9.92 -6.64
C ASP A 1 5.06 8.98 -6.43
N TRP A 2 3.86 9.54 -6.59
CA TRP A 2 2.58 8.83 -6.48
C TRP A 2 1.61 9.58 -7.41
N PRO A 3 1.70 9.37 -8.74
CA PRO A 3 1.00 10.19 -9.72
C PRO A 3 -0.51 9.94 -9.66
N ASP A 4 -1.31 10.95 -10.01
CA ASP A 4 -2.77 10.97 -9.81
C ASP A 4 -3.51 9.85 -10.55
N ASN A 5 -3.08 9.55 -11.76
CA ASN A 5 -3.58 8.45 -12.58
C ASN A 5 -3.22 7.05 -12.05
N CYS A 6 -2.42 6.95 -10.99
CA CYS A 6 -2.03 5.69 -10.36
C CYS A 6 -2.43 5.57 -8.89
N ARG A 7 -3.52 6.26 -8.51
CA ARG A 7 -4.04 6.26 -7.14
C ARG A 7 -5.39 5.56 -6.99
N ASP A 8 -5.88 4.90 -8.04
CA ASP A 8 -7.22 4.30 -8.07
C ASP A 8 -8.28 5.35 -7.68
N GLY A 9 -8.24 6.56 -8.24
CA GLY A 9 -9.22 7.61 -7.91
C GLY A 9 -9.24 8.05 -6.43
N TYR A 10 -8.11 7.93 -5.70
CA TYR A 10 -8.00 8.30 -4.28
C TYR A 10 -8.70 9.61 -3.94
N ALA A 11 -9.69 9.57 -3.05
CA ALA A 11 -10.60 10.71 -2.84
C ALA A 11 -9.96 11.92 -2.15
N PHE A 12 -8.81 11.75 -1.48
CA PHE A 12 -8.15 12.86 -0.78
C PHE A 12 -7.25 13.65 -1.72
N ASN A 13 -7.37 14.99 -1.69
CA ASN A 13 -6.62 15.87 -2.58
C ASN A 13 -5.12 15.92 -2.19
N LEU A 14 -4.28 15.32 -3.04
CA LEU A 14 -2.83 15.26 -2.91
C LEU A 14 -2.12 16.01 -4.05
N SER A 15 -2.69 17.15 -4.45
CA SER A 15 -2.09 18.01 -5.47
C SER A 15 -0.71 18.51 -5.03
N GLU A 16 0.26 18.48 -5.93
CA GLU A 16 1.62 18.95 -5.66
C GLU A 16 1.66 20.47 -5.39
N GLY A 17 2.66 20.91 -4.61
CA GLY A 17 2.88 22.32 -4.31
C GLY A 17 1.93 22.95 -3.28
N ARG A 18 1.15 22.13 -2.55
CA ARG A 18 0.22 22.57 -1.50
C ARG A 18 0.35 21.72 -0.25
N ILE A 19 0.02 22.30 0.90
CA ILE A 19 -0.16 21.53 2.13
C ILE A 19 -1.47 20.76 2.00
N ALA A 20 -1.40 19.44 2.12
CA ALA A 20 -2.58 18.58 2.11
C ALA A 20 -3.22 18.61 3.51
N GLU A 21 -4.17 19.51 3.71
CA GLU A 21 -4.88 19.67 4.98
C GLU A 21 -5.98 18.62 5.13
N GLY A 22 -6.06 18.00 6.32
CA GLY A 22 -7.08 17.02 6.65
C GLY A 22 -6.52 15.65 7.01
N THR A 23 -7.40 14.66 7.05
CA THR A 23 -7.06 13.29 7.48
C THR A 23 -7.39 12.32 6.36
N HIS A 24 -6.44 11.44 6.04
CA HIS A 24 -6.63 10.37 5.06
C HIS A 24 -5.95 9.06 5.50
N SER A 25 -6.39 7.95 4.90
CA SER A 25 -6.07 6.60 5.34
C SER A 25 -4.58 6.25 5.25
N VAL A 26 -3.93 6.55 4.13
CA VAL A 26 -2.57 6.04 3.83
C VAL A 26 -1.54 6.52 4.86
N ILE A 27 -1.51 7.84 5.17
CA ILE A 27 -0.53 8.37 6.12
C ILE A 27 -0.80 7.90 7.55
N ASN A 28 -2.07 7.70 7.92
CA ASN A 28 -2.44 7.17 9.23
C ASN A 28 -2.05 5.69 9.36
N ALA A 29 -2.24 4.88 8.32
CA ALA A 29 -1.76 3.50 8.30
C ALA A 29 -0.24 3.43 8.43
N TYR A 30 0.48 4.29 7.71
CA TYR A 30 1.93 4.45 7.83
C TYR A 30 2.36 4.81 9.25
N TYR A 31 1.67 5.74 9.90
CA TYR A 31 2.00 6.13 11.27
C TYR A 31 1.82 4.97 12.26
N VAL A 32 0.75 4.19 12.14
CA VAL A 32 0.56 2.97 12.94
C VAL A 32 1.71 1.99 12.68
N GLY A 33 2.06 1.76 11.41
CA GLY A 33 3.20 0.93 11.02
C GLY A 33 4.54 1.40 11.61
N ALA A 34 4.80 2.71 11.56
CA ALA A 34 6.01 3.31 12.11
C ALA A 34 6.10 3.13 13.63
N VAL A 35 5.00 3.30 14.36
CA VAL A 35 4.96 3.05 15.82
C VAL A 35 5.21 1.56 16.11
N LYS A 36 4.60 0.64 15.37
CA LYS A 36 4.87 -0.80 15.51
C LYS A 36 6.35 -1.13 15.28
N ALA A 37 6.95 -0.59 14.23
CA ALA A 37 8.38 -0.77 13.93
C ALA A 37 9.29 -0.20 15.02
N MET A 38 8.99 1.00 15.53
CA MET A 38 9.74 1.61 16.63
C MET A 38 9.64 0.80 17.92
N ASN A 39 8.46 0.25 18.23
CA ASN A 39 8.28 -0.62 19.39
C ASN A 39 9.06 -1.94 19.25
N ARG A 40 9.13 -2.51 18.05
CA ARG A 40 9.97 -3.69 17.77
C ARG A 40 11.46 -3.39 17.99
N LEU A 41 11.95 -2.26 17.46
CA LEU A 41 13.32 -1.81 17.69
C LEU A 41 13.60 -1.56 19.18
N ALA A 42 12.65 -0.99 19.91
CA ALA A 42 12.76 -0.81 21.36
C ALA A 42 12.92 -2.16 22.07
N GLY A 43 12.10 -3.16 21.72
CA GLY A 43 12.23 -4.52 22.25
C GLY A 43 13.60 -5.16 22.00
N ILE A 44 14.12 -5.06 20.77
CA ILE A 44 15.46 -5.58 20.39
C ILE A 44 16.57 -4.88 21.20
N THR A 45 16.41 -3.59 21.50
CA THR A 45 17.42 -2.79 22.19
C THR A 45 17.23 -2.71 23.70
N GLY A 46 16.27 -3.45 24.27
CA GLY A 46 15.97 -3.43 25.71
C GLY A 46 15.40 -2.10 26.22
N ARG A 47 14.77 -1.31 25.34
CA ARG A 47 14.15 -0.02 25.65
C ARG A 47 12.64 -0.16 25.84
N PRO A 48 12.00 0.74 26.61
CA PRO A 48 10.53 0.77 26.68
C PRO A 48 9.93 1.12 25.31
N PRO A 49 8.70 0.66 25.00
CA PRO A 49 8.01 0.99 23.76
C PRO A 49 7.85 2.52 23.62
N TYR A 50 7.89 3.02 22.39
CA TYR A 50 7.73 4.44 22.09
C TYR A 50 6.35 4.95 22.51
N ARG A 51 5.29 4.18 22.19
CA ARG A 51 3.91 4.36 22.66
C ARG A 51 3.09 3.12 22.33
N ASP A 52 1.92 2.98 22.96
CA ASP A 52 0.97 1.93 22.58
C ASP A 52 0.45 2.13 21.14
N ALA A 53 0.55 1.08 20.33
CA ALA A 53 0.11 1.06 18.95
C ALA A 53 -1.37 0.70 18.82
N GLU A 54 -1.96 -0.01 19.79
CA GLU A 54 -3.31 -0.53 19.67
C GLU A 54 -4.37 0.58 19.65
N PRO A 55 -4.32 1.63 20.50
CA PRO A 55 -5.25 2.75 20.40
C PRO A 55 -5.19 3.46 19.04
N LEU A 56 -4.01 3.50 18.41
CA LEU A 56 -3.85 4.09 17.07
C LEU A 56 -4.47 3.19 15.99
N ALA A 57 -4.24 1.88 16.07
CA ALA A 57 -4.83 0.91 15.16
C ALA A 57 -6.37 0.86 15.31
N ALA A 58 -6.88 0.94 16.53
CA ALA A 58 -8.30 1.02 16.82
C ALA A 58 -8.92 2.31 16.25
N ALA A 59 -8.29 3.47 16.48
CA ALA A 59 -8.74 4.74 15.89
C ALA A 59 -8.71 4.70 14.36
N TYR A 60 -7.70 4.07 13.75
CA TYR A 60 -7.65 3.85 12.31
C TYR A 60 -8.86 3.05 11.81
N ARG A 61 -9.13 1.88 12.42
CA ARG A 61 -10.29 1.06 12.04
C ARG A 61 -11.60 1.80 12.25
N GLU A 62 -11.76 2.49 13.37
CA GLU A 62 -12.98 3.26 13.67
C GLU A 62 -13.27 4.36 12.64
N ASN A 63 -12.21 5.00 12.12
CA ASN A 63 -12.37 6.10 11.19
C ASN A 63 -12.43 5.66 9.73
N PHE A 64 -11.77 4.58 9.32
CA PHE A 64 -11.63 4.24 7.89
C PHE A 64 -12.28 2.92 7.47
N PHE A 65 -12.62 2.03 8.40
CA PHE A 65 -13.16 0.72 8.03
C PHE A 65 -14.66 0.78 7.71
N ASP A 66 -14.98 0.63 6.43
CA ASP A 66 -16.34 0.40 5.94
C ASP A 66 -16.74 -1.05 6.20
N ARG A 67 -17.64 -1.22 7.17
CA ARG A 67 -18.17 -2.53 7.58
C ARG A 67 -19.03 -3.19 6.51
N GLU A 68 -19.73 -2.41 5.69
CA GLU A 68 -20.62 -2.94 4.64
C GLU A 68 -19.79 -3.53 3.50
N ASN A 69 -18.81 -2.76 3.03
CA ASN A 69 -17.94 -3.16 1.92
C ASN A 69 -16.71 -3.95 2.35
N ARG A 70 -16.51 -4.14 3.67
CA ARG A 70 -15.35 -4.78 4.31
C ARG A 70 -14.02 -4.29 3.75
N ARG A 71 -13.87 -2.97 3.65
CA ARG A 71 -12.72 -2.27 3.05
C ARG A 71 -12.43 -0.98 3.79
N PHE A 72 -11.27 -0.39 3.52
CA PHE A 72 -10.86 0.89 4.06
C PHE A 72 -11.13 2.01 3.05
N THR A 73 -11.81 3.05 3.51
CA THR A 73 -12.06 4.27 2.73
C THR A 73 -10.86 5.21 2.75
N ASP A 74 -10.75 6.06 1.73
CA ASP A 74 -9.62 6.97 1.59
C ASP A 74 -9.63 8.10 2.62
N ILE A 75 -10.82 8.55 2.99
CA ILE A 75 -11.10 9.60 3.98
C ILE A 75 -11.97 9.04 5.12
N PRO A 76 -12.02 9.69 6.30
CA PRO A 76 -12.77 9.17 7.43
C PRO A 76 -14.27 9.00 7.15
N MET A 77 -14.83 7.88 7.57
CA MET A 77 -16.26 7.57 7.58
C MET A 77 -17.10 8.56 8.37
N LYS A 78 -16.54 9.16 9.42
CA LYS A 78 -17.21 10.18 10.22
C LYS A 78 -17.17 11.58 9.61
N ALA A 79 -16.43 11.78 8.52
CA ALA A 79 -16.48 13.05 7.80
C ALA A 79 -17.87 13.21 7.19
N ASP A 80 -18.46 14.37 7.47
CA ASP A 80 -19.71 14.97 6.98
C ASP A 80 -19.74 15.23 5.46
N ALA A 81 -18.91 14.54 4.70
CA ALA A 81 -18.90 14.64 3.25
C ALA A 81 -20.13 13.92 2.69
N ALA A 82 -21.06 14.68 2.11
CA ALA A 82 -22.15 14.23 1.25
C ALA A 82 -21.67 13.50 -0.04
N GLY A 83 -20.44 12.99 -0.07
CA GLY A 83 -19.80 12.36 -1.21
C GLY A 83 -19.81 10.84 -1.13
N VAL A 84 -19.86 10.19 -2.29
CA VAL A 84 -19.65 8.75 -2.46
C VAL A 84 -18.29 8.39 -1.87
N ARG A 85 -18.27 7.49 -0.88
CA ARG A 85 -17.06 7.08 -0.18
C ARG A 85 -16.27 6.12 -1.05
N HIS A 86 -15.08 6.53 -1.46
CA HIS A 86 -14.20 5.73 -2.29
C HIS A 86 -13.28 4.84 -1.43
N SER A 87 -13.07 3.61 -1.89
CA SER A 87 -12.11 2.66 -1.33
C SER A 87 -11.05 2.38 -2.39
N ALA A 88 -9.89 3.02 -2.28
CA ALA A 88 -8.82 2.88 -3.24
C ALA A 88 -7.84 1.74 -2.90
N LEU A 89 -7.16 1.23 -3.92
CA LEU A 89 -6.07 0.27 -3.77
C LEU A 89 -5.02 0.71 -2.73
N PRO A 90 -4.53 1.96 -2.70
CA PRO A 90 -3.55 2.38 -1.69
C PRO A 90 -4.09 2.29 -0.25
N SER A 91 -5.32 2.73 0.02
CA SER A 91 -5.95 2.61 1.36
C SER A 91 -5.88 1.18 1.88
N ASN A 92 -6.31 0.25 1.03
CA ASN A 92 -6.46 -1.15 1.39
C ASN A 92 -5.11 -1.89 1.39
N SER A 93 -4.19 -1.55 0.49
CA SER A 93 -2.85 -2.13 0.45
C SER A 93 -2.02 -1.75 1.67
N PHE A 94 -2.15 -0.53 2.17
CA PHE A 94 -1.47 -0.11 3.41
C PHE A 94 -2.11 -0.70 4.67
N ALA A 95 -3.45 -0.78 4.73
CA ALA A 95 -4.14 -1.49 5.80
C ALA A 95 -3.74 -2.97 5.85
N LEU A 96 -3.66 -3.62 4.67
CA LEU A 96 -3.14 -4.96 4.54
C LEU A 96 -1.69 -5.00 4.96
N CYS A 97 -0.80 -4.12 4.50
CA CYS A 97 0.64 -4.11 4.83
C CYS A 97 0.93 -4.05 6.33
N PHE A 98 0.18 -3.26 7.10
CA PHE A 98 0.45 -3.03 8.53
C PHE A 98 -0.42 -3.85 9.49
N GLY A 99 -1.17 -4.83 8.96
CA GLY A 99 -2.02 -5.72 9.78
C GLY A 99 -3.08 -4.93 10.53
N LEU A 100 -3.82 -4.09 9.79
CA LEU A 100 -4.88 -3.24 10.35
C LEU A 100 -6.29 -3.81 10.10
N CYS A 101 -6.40 -4.89 9.34
CA CYS A 101 -7.66 -5.57 9.08
C CYS A 101 -8.24 -6.12 10.40
N PRO A 102 -9.55 -5.99 10.64
CA PRO A 102 -10.18 -6.49 11.86
C PRO A 102 -10.27 -8.03 11.90
N ASP A 103 -10.24 -8.69 10.74
CA ASP A 103 -10.44 -10.12 10.58
C ASP A 103 -9.93 -10.63 9.21
N ALA A 104 -9.83 -11.95 9.07
CA ALA A 104 -9.35 -12.61 7.85
C ALA A 104 -10.27 -12.40 6.64
N GLU A 105 -11.57 -12.26 6.84
CA GLU A 105 -12.51 -12.03 5.74
C GLU A 105 -12.30 -10.64 5.10
N THR A 106 -11.94 -9.62 5.91
CA THR A 106 -11.50 -8.33 5.37
C THR A 106 -10.21 -8.47 4.58
N GLU A 107 -9.25 -9.29 5.05
CA GLU A 107 -8.00 -9.54 4.33
C GLU A 107 -8.26 -10.18 2.95
N GLU A 108 -9.09 -11.22 2.89
CA GLU A 108 -9.46 -11.86 1.62
C GLU A 108 -10.17 -10.90 0.66
N ASN A 109 -11.07 -10.06 1.18
CA ASN A 109 -11.79 -9.09 0.37
C ASN A 109 -10.84 -8.03 -0.23
N ILE A 110 -9.86 -7.57 0.55
CA ILE A 110 -8.82 -6.66 0.08
C ILE A 110 -7.93 -7.33 -0.96
N ILE A 111 -7.53 -8.59 -0.74
CA ILE A 111 -6.72 -9.35 -1.71
C ILE A 111 -7.49 -9.49 -3.03
N SER A 112 -8.78 -9.84 -2.99
CA SER A 112 -9.65 -9.90 -4.17
C SER A 112 -9.72 -8.56 -4.91
N MET A 113 -9.80 -7.45 -4.18
CA MET A 113 -9.75 -6.11 -4.77
C MET A 113 -8.40 -5.84 -5.46
N ILE A 114 -7.28 -6.16 -4.82
CA ILE A 114 -5.93 -5.97 -5.39
C ILE A 114 -5.76 -6.77 -6.69
N MET A 115 -6.33 -7.97 -6.76
CA MET A 115 -6.23 -8.82 -7.95
C MET A 115 -7.18 -8.46 -9.08
N SER A 116 -8.29 -7.79 -8.79
CA SER A 116 -9.31 -7.45 -9.80
C SER A 116 -9.10 -6.09 -10.46
N ARG A 117 -8.37 -5.19 -9.80
CA ARG A 117 -8.11 -3.83 -10.31
C ARG A 117 -7.00 -3.80 -11.37
N PRO A 118 -7.10 -2.92 -12.38
CA PRO A 118 -6.03 -2.63 -13.32
C PRO A 118 -4.69 -2.36 -12.65
N ALA A 119 -3.60 -2.81 -13.26
CA ALA A 119 -2.25 -2.55 -12.77
C ALA A 119 -1.92 -1.05 -12.68
N THR A 120 -2.51 -0.24 -13.56
CA THR A 120 -2.35 1.21 -13.62
C THR A 120 -2.83 1.92 -12.37
N ASP A 121 -3.80 1.35 -11.65
CA ASP A 121 -4.47 2.01 -10.54
C ASP A 121 -3.63 2.04 -9.27
N MET A 122 -2.47 1.37 -9.27
CA MET A 122 -1.57 1.35 -8.13
C MET A 122 -0.11 1.29 -8.58
N ALA A 123 0.61 2.38 -8.33
CA ALA A 123 2.05 2.48 -8.57
C ALA A 123 2.87 2.24 -7.28
N PHE A 124 4.18 2.14 -7.47
CA PHE A 124 5.25 2.08 -6.47
C PHE A 124 4.83 1.73 -5.03
N PHE A 125 4.53 2.74 -4.21
CA PHE A 125 4.26 2.61 -2.78
C PHE A 125 3.10 1.68 -2.46
N GLY A 126 2.00 1.79 -3.21
CA GLY A 126 0.84 0.92 -2.99
C GLY A 126 1.14 -0.52 -3.37
N THR A 127 1.83 -0.75 -4.49
CA THR A 127 2.18 -2.11 -4.93
C THR A 127 3.17 -2.77 -3.97
N PHE A 128 4.16 -2.03 -3.48
CA PHE A 128 5.06 -2.53 -2.45
C PHE A 128 4.31 -2.91 -1.16
N ALA A 129 3.42 -2.05 -0.68
CA ALA A 129 2.59 -2.32 0.49
C ALA A 129 1.71 -3.57 0.30
N ALA A 130 1.10 -3.74 -0.88
CA ALA A 130 0.31 -4.92 -1.20
C ALA A 130 1.16 -6.21 -1.14
N LEU A 131 2.36 -6.20 -1.72
CA LEU A 131 3.26 -7.35 -1.71
C LEU A 131 3.73 -7.71 -0.29
N ILE A 132 4.05 -6.72 0.54
CA ILE A 132 4.38 -6.94 1.96
C ILE A 132 3.18 -7.52 2.72
N GLY A 133 1.98 -6.98 2.50
CA GLY A 133 0.75 -7.49 3.10
C GLY A 133 0.50 -8.96 2.73
N LEU A 134 0.62 -9.30 1.44
CA LEU A 134 0.51 -10.67 0.96
C LEU A 134 1.57 -11.59 1.56
N LYS A 135 2.82 -11.12 1.66
CA LYS A 135 3.91 -11.92 2.25
C LYS A 135 3.67 -12.21 3.73
N ARG A 136 3.23 -11.21 4.51
CA ARG A 136 2.86 -11.41 5.93
C ARG A 136 1.77 -12.48 6.08
N LEU A 137 0.84 -12.53 5.13
CA LEU A 137 -0.27 -13.50 5.14
C LEU A 137 0.06 -14.85 4.48
N GLY A 138 1.31 -15.07 4.04
CA GLY A 138 1.72 -16.32 3.39
C GLY A 138 1.09 -16.54 2.00
N ARG A 139 0.69 -15.48 1.30
CA ARG A 139 -0.04 -15.53 0.01
C ARG A 139 0.88 -15.43 -1.19
N GLU A 140 1.85 -16.33 -1.25
CA GLU A 140 2.92 -16.33 -2.26
C GLU A 140 2.39 -16.47 -3.69
N GLU A 141 1.30 -17.21 -3.89
CA GLU A 141 0.64 -17.37 -5.18
C GLU A 141 0.16 -16.03 -5.75
N TYR A 142 -0.26 -15.11 -4.89
CA TYR A 142 -0.73 -13.78 -5.27
C TYR A 142 0.42 -12.79 -5.48
N ILE A 143 1.53 -12.96 -4.74
CA ILE A 143 2.77 -12.23 -5.01
C ILE A 143 3.23 -12.53 -6.44
N ILE A 144 3.34 -13.81 -6.81
CA ILE A 144 3.77 -14.20 -8.15
C ILE A 144 2.83 -13.66 -9.24
N LYS A 145 1.50 -13.69 -9.01
CA LYS A 145 0.53 -13.10 -9.94
C LYS A 145 0.75 -11.59 -10.13
N LEU A 146 1.00 -10.84 -9.07
CA LEU A 146 1.26 -9.40 -9.15
C LEU A 146 2.58 -9.07 -9.85
N LEU A 147 3.63 -9.87 -9.64
CA LEU A 147 4.92 -9.71 -10.29
C LEU A 147 4.85 -10.02 -11.79
N LYS A 148 4.02 -10.98 -12.18
CA LYS A 148 3.79 -11.40 -13.58
C LYS A 148 2.65 -10.67 -14.27
N ASN A 149 2.16 -9.55 -13.72
CA ASN A 149 1.11 -8.79 -14.37
C ASN A 149 1.66 -8.07 -15.62
N GLU A 150 1.00 -8.26 -16.76
CA GLU A 150 1.39 -7.69 -18.06
C GLU A 150 1.49 -6.16 -18.04
N GLY A 151 0.74 -5.49 -17.17
CA GLY A 151 0.74 -4.03 -17.04
C GLY A 151 1.79 -3.45 -16.09
N ARG A 152 2.75 -4.26 -15.58
CA ARG A 152 3.77 -3.83 -14.59
C ARG A 152 5.19 -4.03 -15.08
N TRP A 153 6.04 -4.81 -14.40
CA TRP A 153 7.41 -5.08 -14.85
C TRP A 153 7.47 -5.75 -16.22
N LEU A 154 6.50 -6.62 -16.53
CA LEU A 154 6.39 -7.20 -17.87
C LEU A 154 6.15 -6.13 -18.94
N ARG A 155 5.35 -5.10 -18.65
CA ARG A 155 5.19 -3.93 -19.54
C ARG A 155 6.51 -3.23 -19.78
N MET A 156 7.28 -2.94 -18.73
CA MET A 156 8.61 -2.32 -18.86
C MET A 156 9.50 -3.16 -19.80
N MET A 157 9.55 -4.48 -19.61
CA MET A 157 10.33 -5.37 -20.47
C MET A 157 9.81 -5.40 -21.91
N ASN A 158 8.49 -5.42 -22.11
CA ASN A 158 7.86 -5.35 -23.44
C ASN A 158 8.15 -4.00 -24.15
N GLU A 159 8.37 -2.94 -23.38
CA GLU A 159 8.84 -1.64 -23.88
C GLU A 159 10.36 -1.61 -24.17
N GLY A 160 11.10 -2.68 -23.87
CA GLY A 160 12.54 -2.78 -24.10
C GLY A 160 13.38 -2.17 -22.97
N ALA A 161 12.91 -2.24 -21.74
CA ALA A 161 13.65 -1.76 -20.57
C ALA A 161 14.80 -2.70 -20.17
N ASP A 162 16.03 -2.16 -20.06
CA ASP A 162 17.17 -2.84 -19.41
C ASP A 162 17.25 -2.55 -17.90
N VAL A 163 16.54 -1.51 -17.44
CA VAL A 163 16.47 -1.05 -16.05
C VAL A 163 15.03 -0.66 -15.69
N THR A 164 14.70 -0.61 -14.41
CA THR A 164 13.33 -0.26 -13.99
C THR A 164 13.02 1.23 -14.19
N TYR A 165 11.79 1.53 -14.60
CA TYR A 165 11.27 2.89 -14.75
C TYR A 165 10.63 3.40 -13.46
N GLU A 166 10.35 4.70 -13.38
CA GLU A 166 9.65 5.36 -12.28
C GLU A 166 8.13 5.11 -12.27
N ALA A 167 7.61 4.56 -13.36
CA ALA A 167 6.22 4.17 -13.50
C ALA A 167 6.11 2.91 -14.36
N TRP A 168 4.90 2.36 -14.51
CA TRP A 168 4.70 1.10 -15.24
C TRP A 168 5.06 1.13 -16.74
N GLY A 169 5.19 2.32 -17.34
CA GLY A 169 5.58 2.53 -18.73
C GLY A 169 6.07 3.96 -18.97
N ARG A 170 6.71 4.20 -20.12
CA ARG A 170 7.32 5.50 -20.49
C ARG A 170 6.30 6.64 -20.60
N ASP A 171 5.06 6.30 -20.94
CA ASP A 171 3.94 7.19 -21.22
C ASP A 171 3.04 7.48 -20.00
N VAL A 172 3.33 6.90 -18.83
CA VAL A 172 2.46 7.06 -17.65
C VAL A 172 2.43 8.50 -17.13
N LYS A 173 3.56 9.21 -17.20
CA LYS A 173 3.66 10.65 -16.92
C LYS A 173 4.71 11.31 -17.81
N TRP A 174 4.57 12.63 -18.02
CA TRP A 174 5.41 13.42 -18.92
C TRP A 174 6.91 13.42 -18.53
N ASN A 175 7.21 13.20 -17.26
CA ASN A 175 8.56 13.19 -16.69
C ASN A 175 8.97 11.82 -16.13
N THR A 176 8.46 10.72 -16.69
CA THR A 176 8.82 9.37 -16.21
C THR A 176 10.32 9.15 -16.34
N SER A 177 11.04 9.00 -15.21
CA SER A 177 12.44 8.57 -15.26
C SER A 177 12.53 7.13 -15.77
N LEU A 178 13.36 6.92 -16.80
CA LEU A 178 13.63 5.59 -17.36
C LEU A 178 14.78 4.86 -16.66
N PHE A 179 15.26 5.42 -15.55
CA PHE A 179 16.17 4.77 -14.63
C PHE A 179 15.77 5.15 -13.20
N HIS A 180 15.10 4.24 -12.53
CA HIS A 180 14.56 4.48 -11.20
C HIS A 180 14.64 3.22 -10.32
N LEU A 181 15.56 3.25 -9.35
CA LEU A 181 15.87 2.10 -8.50
C LEU A 181 14.69 1.65 -7.63
N CYS A 182 13.74 2.55 -7.34
CA CYS A 182 12.62 2.20 -6.48
C CYS A 182 11.70 1.13 -7.05
N TYR A 183 11.78 0.73 -8.33
CA TYR A 183 10.98 -0.37 -8.87
C TYR A 183 11.72 -1.71 -8.93
N THR A 184 12.94 -1.80 -8.39
CA THR A 184 13.70 -3.06 -8.33
C THR A 184 13.24 -4.00 -7.21
N TYR A 185 12.24 -3.62 -6.40
CA TYR A 185 11.77 -4.42 -5.28
C TYR A 185 11.23 -5.83 -5.59
N PRO A 186 10.90 -6.26 -6.83
CA PRO A 186 10.66 -7.68 -7.09
C PRO A 186 11.78 -8.59 -6.61
N ILE A 187 13.03 -8.12 -6.62
CA ILE A 187 14.17 -8.89 -6.11
C ILE A 187 13.96 -9.32 -4.65
N LEU A 188 13.29 -8.48 -3.86
CA LEU A 188 13.02 -8.76 -2.45
C LEU A 188 12.03 -9.92 -2.28
N PHE A 189 11.13 -10.12 -3.24
CA PHE A 189 10.08 -11.14 -3.20
C PHE A 189 10.41 -12.41 -3.99
N LEU A 190 11.42 -12.36 -4.87
CA LEU A 190 11.89 -13.50 -5.68
C LEU A 190 13.11 -14.19 -5.08
N CYS A 191 13.82 -13.53 -4.16
CA CYS A 191 14.98 -14.10 -3.48
C CYS A 191 14.62 -14.55 -2.07
N ASP A 192 15.16 -15.70 -1.68
CA ASP A 192 15.10 -16.18 -0.29
C ASP A 192 16.25 -15.55 0.52
N TRP A 193 15.91 -14.54 1.31
CA TRP A 193 16.84 -13.87 2.22
C TRP A 193 16.29 -13.76 3.65
N GLY A 194 15.19 -14.49 3.95
CA GLY A 194 14.52 -14.45 5.26
C GLY A 194 13.67 -13.19 5.49
N MET A 195 13.00 -12.68 4.44
CA MET A 195 12.12 -11.50 4.54
C MET A 195 11.07 -11.63 5.65
N GLU A 196 10.59 -12.84 5.93
CA GLU A 196 9.59 -13.13 6.96
C GLU A 196 10.05 -12.67 8.34
N GLN A 197 11.36 -12.73 8.61
CA GLN A 197 11.96 -12.27 9.86
C GLN A 197 11.97 -10.74 9.98
N ALA A 198 11.84 -10.01 8.87
CA ALA A 198 11.71 -8.56 8.89
C ALA A 198 10.27 -8.10 9.14
N LEU A 199 9.29 -8.98 8.89
CA LEU A 199 7.86 -8.68 9.00
C LEU A 199 7.23 -9.10 10.35
N ASN A 200 7.88 -10.00 11.07
CA ASN A 200 7.51 -10.49 12.41
C ASN A 200 8.39 -9.86 13.51
#